data_AF-A0A442WRK3-F1
#
_entry.id   AF-A0A442WRK3-F1
#
_cell.length_a   1.000
_cell.length_b   1.000
_cell.length_c   1.000
_cell.angle_alpha   90.00
_cell.angle_beta   90.00
_cell.angle_gamma   90.00
#
_symmetry.space_group_name_H-M   'P 1'
#
loop_
_entity.id
_entity.type
_entity.pdbx_description
1 polymer ?
#
loop_
_entity_poly.entity_id
_entity_poly.type
_entity_poly.pdbx_seq_one_letter_code
_entity_poly.pdbx_strand_id
1 'polypeptide(L)'
;MIQIDLDVKTFMSDWILCDQLSTYSARMISHNRPDSVRHSNLFSSALNELLEVAFRTRHFGGEIACRVSRRGETDRIELTFPCMPEERQFFEEAVFQITGSEAMERYLNSVSGDLAPSREVVLLELAIDYNATLRVEQVGADIITLVVDLPLEGMPS
;
A
#
# COMPACT_ATOMS: atom_id res chain seq x y z
N MET A 1 -6.04 -4.17 16.09
CA MET A 1 -5.04 -3.25 15.49
C MET A 1 -3.70 -3.92 15.61
N ILE A 2 -2.90 -3.90 14.55
CA ILE A 2 -1.49 -4.31 14.57
C ILE A 2 -0.64 -3.15 14.09
N GLN A 3 0.59 -3.08 14.57
CA GLN A 3 1.59 -2.12 14.11
C GLN A 3 2.94 -2.84 14.06
N ILE A 4 3.67 -2.65 12.97
CA ILE A 4 5.00 -3.21 12.76
C ILE A 4 5.91 -2.07 12.35
N ASP A 5 6.93 -1.83 13.16
CA ASP A 5 7.92 -0.79 12.95
C ASP A 5 9.28 -1.45 12.70
N LEU A 6 10.00 -0.98 11.68
CA LEU A 6 11.30 -1.51 11.29
C LEU A 6 12.24 -0.36 10.95
N ASP A 7 13.53 -0.53 11.21
CA ASP A 7 14.55 0.32 10.61
C ASP A 7 14.51 0.17 9.08
N VAL A 8 14.57 1.29 8.36
CA VAL A 8 14.46 1.30 6.90
C VAL A 8 15.57 0.49 6.23
N LYS A 9 16.79 0.46 6.79
CA LYS A 9 17.87 -0.37 6.23
C LYS A 9 17.58 -1.84 6.40
N THR A 10 16.98 -2.24 7.52
CA THR A 10 16.53 -3.62 7.69
C THR A 10 15.45 -3.95 6.68
N PHE A 11 14.42 -3.11 6.56
CA PHE A 11 13.32 -3.33 5.60
C PHE A 11 13.84 -3.42 4.15
N MET A 12 14.74 -2.54 3.74
CA MET A 12 15.31 -2.52 2.40
C MET A 12 16.42 -3.57 2.16
N SER A 13 16.83 -4.32 3.19
CA SER A 13 17.93 -5.29 3.06
C SER A 13 17.55 -6.53 2.27
N ASP A 14 16.27 -6.91 2.28
CA ASP A 14 15.77 -8.08 1.57
C ASP A 14 14.32 -7.87 1.12
N TRP A 15 14.08 -8.00 -0.19
CA TRP A 15 12.75 -7.88 -0.79
C TRP A 15 11.75 -8.85 -0.16
N ILE A 16 12.20 -10.00 0.34
CA ILE A 16 11.34 -11.01 0.99
C ILE A 16 10.59 -10.46 2.20
N LEU A 17 11.08 -9.36 2.81
CA LEU A 17 10.40 -8.73 3.93
C LEU A 17 9.01 -8.17 3.54
N CYS A 18 8.79 -7.79 2.28
CA CYS A 18 7.45 -7.38 1.82
C CYS A 18 6.45 -8.55 1.93
N ASP A 19 6.83 -9.73 1.44
CA ASP A 19 6.02 -10.94 1.50
C ASP A 19 5.80 -11.43 2.95
N GLN A 20 6.86 -11.41 3.76
CA GLN A 20 6.77 -11.86 5.16
C GLN A 20 5.86 -10.95 6.00
N LEU A 21 6.01 -9.63 5.87
CA LEU A 21 5.21 -8.66 6.60
C LEU A 21 3.75 -8.67 6.16
N SER A 22 3.51 -8.76 4.86
CA SER A 22 2.15 -8.83 4.31
C SER A 22 1.44 -10.12 4.73
N THR A 23 2.10 -11.28 4.62
CA THR A 23 1.58 -12.58 5.05
C THR A 23 1.30 -12.62 6.55
N TYR A 24 2.24 -12.13 7.37
CA TYR A 24 2.06 -12.07 8.82
C TYR A 24 0.86 -11.18 9.19
N SER A 25 0.80 -9.98 8.61
CA SER A 25 -0.28 -9.01 8.88
C SER A 25 -1.64 -9.55 8.47
N ALA A 26 -1.74 -10.15 7.28
CA ALA A 26 -2.98 -10.73 6.77
C ALA A 26 -3.52 -11.83 7.69
N ARG A 27 -2.67 -12.73 8.17
CA ARG A 27 -3.05 -13.78 9.13
C ARG A 27 -3.58 -13.19 10.44
N MET A 28 -2.92 -12.16 10.96
CA MET A 28 -3.33 -11.52 12.21
C MET A 28 -4.68 -10.81 12.09
N ILE A 29 -4.92 -10.09 11.00
CA ILE A 29 -6.13 -9.26 10.87
C ILE A 29 -7.34 -10.02 10.30
N SER A 30 -7.13 -11.15 9.63
CA SER A 30 -8.21 -11.89 8.94
C SER A 30 -8.85 -12.98 9.80
N HIS A 31 -8.25 -13.35 10.94
CA HIS A 31 -8.66 -14.53 11.74
C HIS A 31 -10.13 -14.54 12.19
N ASN A 32 -10.74 -13.36 12.32
CA ASN A 32 -12.12 -13.17 12.78
C ASN A 32 -13.02 -12.52 11.71
N ARG A 33 -12.65 -12.67 10.42
CA ARG A 33 -13.48 -12.29 9.27
C ARG A 33 -14.35 -13.47 8.83
N PRO A 34 -15.58 -13.25 8.31
CA PRO A 34 -16.48 -14.33 7.89
C PRO A 34 -15.87 -15.31 6.88
N ASP A 35 -15.15 -14.80 5.88
CA ASP A 35 -14.30 -15.57 4.96
C ASP A 35 -12.83 -15.20 5.17
N SER A 36 -12.26 -15.73 6.26
CA SER A 36 -10.88 -15.43 6.67
C SER A 36 -9.82 -15.80 5.64
N VAL A 37 -10.04 -16.84 4.83
CA VAL A 37 -9.08 -17.29 3.81
C VAL A 37 -9.06 -16.32 2.64
N ARG A 38 -10.21 -16.01 2.06
CA ARG A 38 -10.32 -15.03 0.98
C ARG A 38 -9.80 -13.67 1.43
N HIS A 39 -10.24 -13.23 2.60
CA HIS A 39 -9.81 -11.96 3.17
C HIS A 39 -8.29 -11.91 3.34
N SER A 40 -7.68 -12.97 3.90
CA SER A 40 -6.23 -13.03 4.07
C SER A 40 -5.50 -12.95 2.74
N ASN A 41 -5.98 -13.64 1.70
CA ASN A 41 -5.33 -13.62 0.39
C ASN A 41 -5.38 -12.23 -0.26
N LEU A 42 -6.57 -11.61 -0.31
CA LEU A 42 -6.73 -10.27 -0.86
C LEU A 42 -5.91 -9.25 -0.09
N PHE A 43 -5.95 -9.31 1.25
CA PHE A 43 -5.22 -8.38 2.09
C PHE A 43 -3.70 -8.56 1.96
N SER A 44 -3.19 -9.80 1.92
CA SER A 44 -1.74 -10.02 1.76
C SER A 44 -1.26 -9.49 0.42
N SER A 45 -2.01 -9.70 -0.67
CA SER A 45 -1.65 -9.18 -1.99
C SER A 45 -1.59 -7.65 -2.00
N ALA A 46 -2.66 -6.98 -1.55
CA ALA A 46 -2.71 -5.52 -1.50
C ALA A 46 -1.65 -4.91 -0.58
N LEU A 47 -1.40 -5.50 0.60
CA LEU A 47 -0.37 -5.00 1.50
C LEU A 47 1.04 -5.28 0.96
N ASN A 48 1.27 -6.41 0.28
CA ASN A 48 2.56 -6.68 -0.36
C ASN A 48 2.87 -5.63 -1.42
N GLU A 49 1.94 -5.37 -2.33
CA GLU A 49 2.03 -4.32 -3.35
C GLU A 49 2.37 -2.95 -2.73
N LEU A 50 1.69 -2.57 -1.65
CA LEU A 50 1.95 -1.29 -0.97
C LEU A 50 3.34 -1.26 -0.30
N LEU A 51 3.79 -2.37 0.28
CA LEU A 51 5.14 -2.47 0.86
C LEU A 51 6.22 -2.39 -0.23
N GLU A 52 5.99 -2.99 -1.39
CA GLU A 52 6.91 -2.90 -2.53
C GLU A 52 7.05 -1.46 -3.04
N VAL A 53 5.97 -0.66 -3.00
CA VAL A 53 6.03 0.78 -3.31
C VAL A 53 6.98 1.51 -2.37
N ALA A 54 6.91 1.24 -1.07
CA ALA A 54 7.83 1.83 -0.08
C ALA A 54 9.25 1.28 -0.21
N PHE A 55 9.41 -0.01 -0.53
CA PHE A 55 10.73 -0.64 -0.73
C PHE A 55 11.51 0.02 -1.87
N ARG A 56 10.83 0.46 -2.93
CA ARG A 56 11.44 1.12 -4.09
C ARG A 56 11.83 2.58 -3.85
N THR A 57 11.61 3.13 -2.66
CA THR A 57 12.06 4.48 -2.30
C THR A 57 13.58 4.52 -2.17
N ARG A 58 14.17 5.71 -2.31
CA ARG A 58 15.64 5.88 -2.30
C ARG A 58 16.18 6.42 -0.98
N HIS A 59 15.37 6.44 0.07
CA HIS A 59 15.75 6.97 1.38
C HIS A 59 16.13 5.83 2.33
N PHE A 60 17.35 5.84 2.88
CA PHE A 60 17.90 4.74 3.69
C PHE A 60 17.98 5.03 5.20
N GLY A 61 17.46 6.16 5.66
CA GLY A 61 17.48 6.54 7.07
C GLY A 61 16.08 6.62 7.66
N GLY A 62 15.94 6.33 8.96
CA GLY A 62 14.68 6.41 9.68
C GLY A 62 13.98 5.06 9.85
N GLU A 63 12.69 5.11 10.14
CA GLU A 63 11.85 3.94 10.38
C GLU A 63 10.73 3.87 9.34
N ILE A 64 10.36 2.64 8.96
CA ILE A 64 9.10 2.35 8.28
C ILE A 64 8.12 1.78 9.31
N ALA A 65 6.93 2.35 9.35
CA ALA A 65 5.87 1.94 10.26
C ALA A 65 4.64 1.53 9.44
N CYS A 66 4.22 0.28 9.57
CA CYS A 66 3.01 -0.25 8.97
C CYS A 66 1.98 -0.50 10.07
N ARG A 67 0.90 0.30 10.07
CA ARG A 67 -0.20 0.15 11.01
C ARG A 67 -1.44 -0.31 10.27
N VAL A 68 -2.09 -1.34 10.81
CA VAL A 68 -3.35 -1.87 10.28
C VAL A 68 -4.44 -1.80 11.35
N SER A 69 -5.54 -1.15 11.00
CA SER A 69 -6.70 -1.00 11.87
C SER A 69 -7.99 -1.36 11.14
N ARG A 70 -8.91 -2.03 11.84
CA ARG A 70 -10.24 -2.32 11.34
C ARG A 70 -11.17 -1.15 11.58
N ARG A 71 -11.95 -0.78 10.56
CA ARG A 71 -13.00 0.25 10.60
C ARG A 71 -14.30 -0.34 10.03
N GLY A 72 -14.92 -1.24 10.79
CA GLY A 72 -16.08 -2.00 10.33
C GLY A 72 -15.70 -2.98 9.22
N GLU A 73 -16.33 -2.81 8.06
CA GLU A 73 -16.10 -3.63 6.85
C GLU A 73 -14.83 -3.22 6.08
N THR A 74 -14.24 -2.06 6.42
CA THR A 74 -13.01 -1.56 5.81
C THR A 74 -11.81 -1.82 6.71
N ASP A 75 -10.71 -2.31 6.14
CA ASP A 75 -9.42 -2.30 6.82
C ASP A 75 -8.59 -1.11 6.33
N ARG A 76 -8.01 -0.36 7.27
CA ARG A 76 -7.13 0.76 7.00
C ARG A 76 -5.68 0.35 7.21
N ILE A 77 -4.87 0.53 6.17
CA ILE A 77 -3.42 0.45 6.22
C ILE A 77 -2.86 1.87 6.24
N GLU A 78 -1.99 2.15 7.21
CA GLU A 78 -1.22 3.38 7.32
C GLU A 78 0.26 3.00 7.20
N LEU A 79 0.86 3.28 6.04
CA LEU A 79 2.27 3.01 5.78
C LEU A 79 3.06 4.31 5.83
N THR A 80 3.80 4.49 6.92
CA THR A 80 4.65 5.67 7.15
C THR A 80 6.08 5.33 6.82
N PHE A 81 6.71 6.12 5.96
CA PHE A 81 8.10 5.92 5.58
C PHE A 81 8.73 7.24 5.16
N PRO A 82 10.07 7.34 5.27
CA PRO A 82 10.78 8.51 4.80
C PRO A 82 10.90 8.50 3.28
N CYS A 83 10.76 9.66 2.66
CA CYS A 83 10.88 9.82 1.21
C CYS A 83 11.48 11.19 0.87
N MET A 84 12.16 11.27 -0.27
CA MET A 84 12.68 12.56 -0.75
C MET A 84 11.52 13.49 -1.16
N PRO A 85 11.69 14.83 -1.14
CA PRO A 85 10.65 15.77 -1.54
C PRO A 85 10.06 15.51 -2.94
N GLU A 86 10.88 15.07 -3.90
CA GLU A 86 10.44 14.72 -5.25
C GLU A 86 9.59 13.44 -5.26
N GLU A 87 9.91 12.48 -4.39
CA GLU A 87 9.11 11.26 -4.23
C GLU A 87 7.78 11.55 -3.55
N ARG A 88 7.75 12.47 -2.58
CA ARG A 88 6.50 12.96 -1.99
C ARG A 88 5.60 13.57 -3.05
N GLN A 89 6.13 14.50 -3.85
CA GLN A 89 5.36 15.14 -4.92
C GLN A 89 4.79 14.10 -5.89
N PHE A 90 5.59 13.10 -6.25
CA PHE A 90 5.13 11.97 -7.07
C PHE A 90 3.95 11.23 -6.42
N PHE A 91 4.00 10.92 -5.11
CA PHE A 91 2.89 10.25 -4.42
C PHE A 91 1.63 11.11 -4.35
N GLU A 92 1.77 12.39 -4.05
CA GLU A 92 0.66 13.35 -4.01
C GLU A 92 -0.02 13.47 -5.38
N GLU A 93 0.77 13.58 -6.44
CA GLU A 93 0.26 13.61 -7.81
C GLU A 93 -0.42 12.28 -8.17
N ALA A 94 0.23 11.14 -7.95
CA ALA A 94 -0.36 9.83 -8.26
C ALA A 94 -1.71 9.62 -7.57
N VAL A 95 -1.80 9.93 -6.27
CA VAL A 95 -3.05 9.81 -5.51
C VAL A 95 -4.11 10.81 -5.98
N PHE A 96 -3.73 12.06 -6.29
CA PHE A 96 -4.66 13.03 -6.87
C PHE A 96 -5.25 12.54 -8.19
N GLN A 97 -4.42 11.96 -9.06
CA GLN A 97 -4.85 11.45 -10.36
C GLN A 97 -5.76 10.22 -10.25
N ILE A 98 -5.55 9.35 -9.25
CA ILE A 98 -6.43 8.20 -8.97
C ILE A 98 -7.86 8.63 -8.63
N THR A 99 -8.02 9.76 -7.93
CA THR A 99 -9.35 10.28 -7.57
C THR A 99 -10.10 10.93 -8.74
N GLY A 100 -9.48 11.06 -9.91
CA GLY A 100 -10.08 11.62 -11.12
C GLY A 100 -10.83 10.59 -11.97
N SER A 101 -11.74 11.06 -12.83
CA SER A 101 -12.56 10.22 -13.74
C SER A 101 -11.77 9.45 -14.81
N GLU A 102 -10.47 9.68 -14.92
CA GLU A 102 -9.58 9.11 -15.95
C GLU A 102 -8.70 7.95 -15.43
N ALA A 103 -8.83 7.54 -14.17
CA ALA A 103 -7.95 6.54 -13.56
C ALA A 103 -7.89 5.22 -14.36
N MET A 104 -9.04 4.75 -14.87
CA MET A 104 -9.13 3.53 -15.69
C MET A 104 -8.40 3.67 -17.04
N GLU A 105 -8.53 4.81 -17.71
CA GLU A 105 -7.87 5.05 -19.00
C GLU A 105 -6.35 5.09 -18.84
N ARG A 106 -5.87 5.65 -17.72
CA ARG A 106 -4.44 5.69 -17.40
C ARG A 106 -3.88 4.34 -17.02
N TYR A 107 -4.63 3.55 -16.26
CA TYR A 107 -4.26 2.17 -15.96
C TYR A 107 -4.00 1.38 -17.26
N LEU A 108 -4.95 1.40 -18.20
CA LEU A 108 -4.82 0.72 -19.50
C LEU A 108 -3.60 1.21 -20.32
N ASN A 109 -3.33 2.51 -20.30
CA ASN A 109 -2.15 3.08 -20.97
C ASN A 109 -0.82 2.68 -20.31
N SER A 110 -0.82 2.51 -18.98
CA SER A 110 0.38 2.21 -18.20
C SER A 110 0.79 0.73 -18.21
N VAL A 111 -0.18 -0.19 -18.31
CA VAL A 111 0.03 -1.65 -18.36
C VAL A 111 0.54 -2.11 -19.74
N SER A 112 0.46 -1.26 -20.77
CA SER A 112 0.88 -1.59 -22.14
C SER A 112 2.41 -1.62 -22.35
N GLY A 113 3.22 -1.46 -21.29
CA GLY A 113 4.69 -1.45 -21.36
C GLY A 113 5.35 -2.70 -20.76
N ASP A 114 6.42 -3.19 -21.39
CA ASP A 114 7.20 -4.40 -21.04
C ASP A 114 8.11 -4.26 -19.78
N LEU A 115 7.84 -3.29 -18.92
CA LEU A 115 8.64 -2.98 -17.72
C LEU A 115 7.88 -3.37 -16.45
N ALA A 116 8.61 -3.72 -15.38
CA ALA A 116 8.01 -3.93 -14.07
C ALA A 116 7.09 -2.75 -13.70
N PRO A 117 5.89 -3.00 -13.14
CA PRO A 117 4.88 -1.97 -12.94
C PRO A 117 5.49 -0.82 -12.13
N SER A 118 5.28 0.41 -12.60
CA SER A 118 5.77 1.60 -11.90
C SER A 118 5.04 1.73 -10.55
N ARG A 119 5.60 2.52 -9.62
CA ARG A 119 4.92 2.80 -8.34
C ARG A 119 3.52 3.38 -8.54
N GLU A 120 3.29 4.10 -9.64
CA GLU A 120 1.98 4.66 -10.00
C GLU A 120 1.00 3.56 -10.44
N VAL A 121 1.46 2.58 -11.22
CA VAL A 121 0.66 1.43 -11.65
C VAL A 121 0.15 0.66 -10.43
N VAL A 122 1.01 0.40 -9.45
CA VAL A 122 0.62 -0.31 -8.22
C VAL A 122 -0.45 0.46 -7.43
N LEU A 123 -0.33 1.78 -7.32
CA LEU A 123 -1.34 2.60 -6.64
C LEU A 123 -2.68 2.62 -7.42
N LEU A 124 -2.62 2.57 -8.75
CA LEU A 124 -3.80 2.43 -9.62
C LEU A 124 -4.45 1.05 -9.47
N GLU A 125 -3.67 -0.03 -9.41
CA GLU A 125 -4.13 -1.40 -9.16
C GLU A 125 -4.87 -1.48 -7.84
N LEU A 126 -4.30 -0.93 -6.75
CA LEU A 126 -4.96 -0.85 -5.46
C LEU A 126 -6.33 -0.14 -5.56
N ALA A 127 -6.40 0.99 -6.28
CA ALA A 127 -7.64 1.74 -6.43
C ALA A 127 -8.69 1.01 -7.26
N ILE A 128 -8.28 0.35 -8.35
CA ILE A 128 -9.18 -0.27 -9.34
C ILE A 128 -9.57 -1.67 -8.91
N ASP A 129 -8.60 -2.54 -8.61
CA ASP A 129 -8.83 -3.96 -8.37
C ASP A 129 -9.38 -4.21 -6.97
N TYR A 130 -9.02 -3.38 -5.99
CA TYR A 130 -9.47 -3.50 -4.60
C TYR A 130 -10.49 -2.45 -4.18
N ASN A 131 -10.91 -1.57 -5.10
CA ASN A 131 -11.77 -0.43 -4.81
C ASN A 131 -11.23 0.41 -3.62
N ALA A 132 -9.90 0.52 -3.52
CA ALA A 132 -9.25 1.17 -2.40
C ALA A 132 -9.39 2.69 -2.46
N THR A 133 -9.53 3.32 -1.30
CA THR A 133 -9.38 4.78 -1.18
C THR A 133 -7.98 5.11 -0.68
N LEU A 134 -7.25 5.93 -1.42
CA LEU A 134 -5.88 6.31 -1.10
C LEU A 134 -5.81 7.80 -0.69
N ARG A 135 -4.92 8.11 0.25
CA ARG A 135 -4.53 9.49 0.58
C ARG A 135 -3.08 9.54 1.05
N VAL A 136 -2.46 10.68 0.84
CA VAL A 136 -1.11 10.98 1.35
C VAL A 136 -1.24 11.99 2.49
N GLU A 137 -0.66 11.67 3.64
CA GLU A 137 -0.57 12.57 4.78
C GLU A 137 0.90 12.95 5.01
N GLN A 138 1.21 14.24 5.06
CA GLN A 138 2.55 14.70 5.43
C GLN A 138 2.67 14.74 6.96
N VAL A 139 3.64 13.98 7.50
CA VAL A 139 3.86 13.89 8.95
C VAL A 139 5.21 14.46 9.39
N GLY A 140 6.10 14.76 8.44
CA GLY A 140 7.40 15.41 8.67
C GLY A 140 7.95 16.08 7.41
N ALA A 141 9.17 16.61 7.49
CA ALA A 141 9.83 17.25 6.34
C ALA A 141 10.01 16.26 5.18
N ASP A 142 10.53 15.07 5.50
CA ASP A 142 10.88 14.00 4.57
C ASP A 142 10.18 12.69 4.96
N ILE A 143 8.99 12.77 5.58
CA ILE A 143 8.21 11.61 6.03
C ILE A 143 6.75 11.81 5.61
N ILE A 144 6.22 10.78 4.96
CA ILE A 144 4.81 10.69 4.58
C ILE A 144 4.16 9.46 5.18
N THR A 145 2.85 9.49 5.26
CA THR A 145 2.01 8.32 5.47
C THR A 145 1.12 8.12 4.26
N LEU A 146 1.29 7.00 3.57
CA LEU A 146 0.29 6.51 2.61
C LEU A 146 -0.81 5.82 3.41
N VAL A 147 -2.03 6.34 3.31
CA VAL A 147 -3.19 5.72 3.94
C VAL A 147 -4.10 5.10 2.88
N VAL A 148 -4.34 3.80 3.03
CA VAL A 148 -5.12 2.99 2.11
C VAL A 148 -6.27 2.34 2.88
N ASP A 149 -7.51 2.63 2.47
CA ASP A 149 -8.72 2.04 3.00
C ASP A 149 -9.21 0.94 2.03
N LEU A 150 -9.26 -0.31 2.51
CA LEU A 150 -9.58 -1.51 1.74
C LEU A 150 -10.95 -2.10 2.15
N PRO A 151 -12.00 -1.99 1.31
CA PRO A 151 -13.33 -2.53 1.59
C PRO A 151 -13.48 -4.01 1.16
N LEU A 152 -12.66 -4.91 1.71
CA LEU A 152 -12.52 -6.29 1.19
C LEU A 152 -13.74 -7.20 1.40
N GLU A 153 -14.57 -6.96 2.43
CA GLU A 153 -15.73 -7.83 2.74
C GLU A 153 -16.85 -7.75 1.68
N GLY A 154 -16.96 -6.62 0.97
CA GLY A 154 -17.98 -6.39 -0.04
C GLY A 154 -17.57 -6.73 -1.48
N MET A 155 -16.35 -7.22 -1.69
CA MET A 155 -15.82 -7.47 -3.03
C MET A 155 -16.44 -8.73 -3.66
N PRO A 156 -16.91 -8.68 -4.93
CA PRO A 156 -17.41 -9.86 -5.63
C PRO A 156 -16.30 -10.90 -5.84
N SER A 157 -16.65 -12.19 -5.77
CA SER A 157 -15.77 -13.33 -6.10
C SER A 157 -15.59 -13.50 -7.60
#